data_AF-A0A9P7A772-F1
#
_entry.id   AF-A0A9P7A772-F1
#
_cell.length_a   1.000
_cell.length_b   1.000
_cell.length_c   1.000
_cell.angle_alpha   90.00
_cell.angle_beta   90.00
_cell.angle_gamma   90.00
#
_symmetry.space_group_name_H-M   'P 1'
#
loop_
_entity.id
_entity.type
_entity.pdbx_description
1 polymer ?
#
loop_
_entity_poly.entity_id
_entity_poly.type
_entity_poly.pdbx_seq_one_letter_code
_entity_poly.pdbx_strand_id
1 'polypeptide(L)'
;MNETLQVDETTPLLSTSPGFTRTERPAVLPAVRRHRLGGSNAGDSLDLQYSFPSDAERIAFLLLVRLHYNESQFNALDDSSEIWENWQHARTASAIAEDTGRRASEMFNQFLLNYSSSSTIQTIFWTAFPLEDTGHTTTRVIDMLTEDHTPPELLTHPVVEAVVIKCWKYGMKAGSAQDHSLSLIGHFDALSTPRVLHFIDVLGQLVFMGSLIHYLLYPPHFHITLGQNEQGTREMILTFMSAASLARRWSIQTLPAMLVFPAFVMTLPSVPLPGNVSFSVLHIALLLQLVLLHLPNSPSLPAAVKPESIIPLSTLLSHGATRIVIPVTLFFFPVLLLATFLVSASLVDTPLTVLTDSLEVTPMDSRFSFFMLFITVIMLLLGGLGMTLVMFPTLASSSTTSTSRWDRYSREIGLHARRSFVEALVQYEPYYFPVPFNLLQLVVRVPCMVFSGLGHPVRPYIKSVERALWRVSVGLVGTVVSGFWLWGLA
;
A
#
# COMPACT_ATOMS: atom_id res chain seq x y z
N MET A 1 26.55 -69.68 34.14
CA MET A 1 25.37 -70.21 33.40
C MET A 1 24.65 -69.02 32.83
N ASN A 2 24.35 -69.10 31.54
CA ASN A 2 23.88 -68.02 30.68
C ASN A 2 22.57 -67.41 31.14
N GLU A 3 22.54 -66.10 31.34
CA GLU A 3 21.31 -65.30 31.27
C GLU A 3 21.41 -64.38 30.06
N THR A 4 20.56 -64.69 29.09
CA THR A 4 20.32 -63.99 27.84
C THR A 4 19.60 -62.68 28.11
N LEU A 5 20.28 -61.56 27.88
CA LEU A 5 19.68 -60.22 27.87
C LEU A 5 18.88 -60.07 26.57
N GLN A 6 17.56 -60.09 26.72
CA GLN A 6 16.55 -59.92 25.68
C GLN A 6 16.51 -58.44 25.30
N VAL A 7 16.87 -58.13 24.04
CA VAL A 7 16.78 -56.79 23.46
C VAL A 7 15.32 -56.55 23.05
N ASP A 8 14.67 -55.60 23.69
CA ASP A 8 13.30 -55.19 23.37
C ASP A 8 13.30 -54.31 22.10
N GLU A 9 12.88 -54.89 20.97
CA GLU A 9 12.62 -54.23 19.69
C GLU A 9 11.30 -53.45 19.73
N THR A 10 11.22 -52.39 20.53
CA THR A 10 10.11 -51.43 20.43
C THR A 10 10.63 -50.03 20.13
N THR A 11 11.39 -49.91 19.04
CA THR A 11 11.58 -48.61 18.38
C THR A 11 10.54 -48.54 17.27
N PRO A 12 9.57 -47.62 17.29
CA PRO A 12 8.70 -47.43 16.13
C PRO A 12 9.59 -46.96 14.98
N LEU A 13 9.83 -47.86 14.03
CA LEU A 13 10.38 -47.51 12.73
C LEU A 13 9.45 -46.46 12.13
N LEU A 14 9.92 -45.21 12.12
CA LEU A 14 9.33 -44.12 11.35
C LEU A 14 9.06 -44.66 9.95
N SER A 15 7.79 -44.85 9.64
CA SER A 15 7.35 -45.24 8.32
C SER A 15 7.90 -44.21 7.34
N THR A 16 8.90 -44.61 6.57
CA THR A 16 9.32 -43.95 5.36
C THR A 16 8.14 -43.99 4.40
N SER A 17 7.26 -42.99 4.49
CA SER A 17 6.20 -42.77 3.52
C SER A 17 6.85 -42.43 2.18
N PRO A 18 6.77 -43.30 1.15
CA PRO A 18 7.25 -42.99 -0.17
C PRO A 18 6.05 -42.44 -0.95
N GLY A 19 5.94 -41.10 -1.05
CA GLY A 19 4.79 -40.50 -1.71
C GLY A 19 4.76 -38.98 -1.86
N PHE A 20 5.88 -38.27 -1.80
CA PHE A 20 5.92 -36.85 -2.19
C PHE A 20 6.20 -36.71 -3.69
N THR A 21 5.26 -37.13 -4.52
CA THR A 21 5.22 -36.75 -5.94
C THR A 21 4.40 -35.46 -6.12
N ARG A 22 4.92 -34.36 -5.56
CA ARG A 22 4.76 -33.00 -6.08
C ARG A 22 5.71 -32.09 -5.30
N THR A 23 6.44 -31.27 -6.02
CA THR A 23 7.38 -30.23 -5.56
C THR A 23 6.74 -29.24 -4.58
N GLU A 24 6.52 -29.63 -3.33
CA GLU A 24 6.13 -28.71 -2.27
C GLU A 24 7.36 -27.90 -1.85
N ARG A 25 7.27 -26.58 -2.04
CA ARG A 25 8.31 -25.65 -1.60
C ARG A 25 8.33 -25.57 -0.08
N PRO A 26 9.52 -25.45 0.55
CA PRO A 26 9.63 -25.41 2.00
C PRO A 26 8.97 -24.17 2.60
N ALA A 27 8.42 -24.32 3.81
CA ALA A 27 7.83 -23.21 4.56
C ALA A 27 8.90 -22.29 5.18
N VAL A 28 8.66 -20.98 5.11
CA VAL A 28 9.65 -19.96 5.51
C VAL A 28 9.78 -19.83 7.03
N LEU A 29 8.67 -19.70 7.78
CA LEU A 29 8.74 -19.48 9.23
C LEU A 29 9.41 -20.61 10.01
N PRO A 30 9.19 -21.91 9.70
CA PRO A 30 9.93 -22.99 10.35
C PRO A 30 11.45 -22.87 10.11
N ALA A 31 11.87 -22.47 8.92
CA ALA A 31 13.28 -22.23 8.61
C ALA A 31 13.84 -21.00 9.34
N VAL A 32 13.06 -19.92 9.49
CA VAL A 32 13.42 -18.75 10.32
C VAL A 32 13.65 -19.15 11.77
N ARG A 33 12.76 -19.98 12.35
CA ARG A 33 12.92 -20.48 13.73
C ARG A 33 14.20 -21.31 13.90
N ARG A 34 14.53 -22.17 12.93
CA ARG A 34 15.78 -22.93 12.94
C ARG A 34 17.00 -22.01 12.79
N HIS A 35 16.92 -21.01 11.92
CA HIS A 35 17.98 -20.02 11.73
C HIS A 35 18.27 -19.27 13.04
N ARG A 36 17.21 -18.86 13.75
CA ARG A 36 17.30 -18.23 15.07
C ARG A 36 17.99 -19.11 16.12
N LEU A 37 17.73 -20.43 16.11
CA LEU A 37 18.32 -21.37 17.07
C LEU A 37 19.78 -21.74 16.73
N GLY A 38 20.14 -21.81 15.44
CA GLY A 38 21.47 -22.25 15.01
C GLY A 38 22.53 -21.13 14.92
N GLY A 39 22.15 -19.87 15.14
CA GLY A 39 23.07 -18.74 15.12
C GLY A 39 23.74 -18.52 13.75
N SER A 40 24.99 -18.02 13.76
CA SER A 40 25.70 -17.60 12.54
C SER A 40 25.93 -18.72 11.52
N ASN A 41 26.00 -19.98 11.98
CA ASN A 41 26.30 -21.15 11.14
C ASN A 41 25.02 -21.80 10.57
N ALA A 42 23.85 -21.27 10.92
CA ALA A 42 22.59 -21.84 10.46
C ALA A 42 22.29 -21.59 8.98
N GLY A 43 23.07 -20.73 8.29
CA GLY A 43 22.95 -20.55 6.84
C GLY A 43 23.34 -21.81 6.09
N ASP A 44 24.52 -22.35 6.41
CA ASP A 44 25.09 -23.51 5.71
C ASP A 44 24.29 -24.80 5.97
N SER A 45 23.63 -24.89 7.13
CA SER A 45 22.76 -26.05 7.45
C SER A 45 21.44 -26.04 6.70
N LEU A 46 20.89 -24.86 6.37
CA LEU A 46 19.66 -24.75 5.59
C LEU A 46 19.89 -25.17 4.13
N ASP A 47 21.07 -24.87 3.58
CA ASP A 47 21.45 -25.25 2.20
C ASP A 47 21.53 -26.75 1.99
N LEU A 48 21.94 -27.50 3.03
CA LEU A 48 22.04 -28.96 2.97
C LEU A 48 20.69 -29.66 3.18
N GLN A 49 19.71 -28.99 3.79
CA GLN A 49 18.47 -29.63 4.22
C GLN A 49 17.37 -29.62 3.15
N TYR A 50 17.36 -28.62 2.27
CA TYR A 50 16.32 -28.43 1.27
C TYR A 50 16.87 -28.61 -0.14
N SER A 51 16.16 -29.38 -0.96
CA SER A 51 16.45 -29.48 -2.39
C SER A 51 15.60 -28.48 -3.16
N PHE A 52 16.23 -27.68 -4.01
CA PHE A 52 15.57 -26.70 -4.86
C PHE A 52 15.78 -27.08 -6.32
N PRO A 53 14.78 -26.82 -7.19
CA PRO A 53 14.89 -27.13 -8.62
C PRO A 53 15.88 -26.21 -9.36
N SER A 54 16.19 -25.05 -8.78
CA SER A 54 17.18 -24.12 -9.32
C SER A 54 17.87 -23.34 -8.20
N ASP A 55 19.10 -22.89 -8.47
CA ASP A 55 19.83 -21.98 -7.58
C ASP A 55 19.06 -20.68 -7.32
N ALA A 56 18.26 -20.20 -8.28
CA ALA A 56 17.43 -19.02 -8.10
C ALA A 56 16.35 -19.21 -7.03
N GLU A 57 15.68 -20.36 -7.02
CA GLU A 57 14.70 -20.69 -5.97
C GLU A 57 15.38 -20.87 -4.62
N ARG A 58 16.57 -21.46 -4.58
CA ARG A 58 17.38 -21.55 -3.35
C ARG A 58 17.69 -20.16 -2.79
N ILE A 59 18.24 -19.27 -3.61
CA ILE A 59 18.57 -17.90 -3.17
C ILE A 59 17.31 -17.13 -2.76
N ALA A 60 16.20 -17.27 -3.48
CA ALA A 60 14.92 -16.67 -3.09
C ALA A 60 14.50 -17.07 -1.68
N PHE A 61 14.56 -18.37 -1.38
CA PHE A 61 14.21 -18.91 -0.07
C PHE A 61 15.16 -18.40 1.02
N LEU A 62 16.48 -18.44 0.80
CA LEU A 62 17.45 -17.95 1.79
C LEU A 62 17.30 -16.45 2.07
N LEU A 63 17.02 -15.64 1.04
CA LEU A 63 16.74 -14.22 1.19
C LEU A 63 15.47 -14.01 2.02
N LEU A 64 14.39 -14.74 1.74
CA LEU A 64 13.16 -14.69 2.52
C LEU A 64 13.39 -15.04 3.99
N VAL A 65 14.12 -16.11 4.27
CA VAL A 65 14.45 -16.51 5.65
C VAL A 65 15.21 -15.40 6.36
N ARG A 66 16.20 -14.77 5.71
CA ARG A 66 16.96 -13.65 6.29
C ARG A 66 16.12 -12.40 6.50
N LEU A 67 15.26 -12.05 5.55
CA LEU A 67 14.41 -10.86 5.63
C LEU A 67 13.36 -11.01 6.74
N HIS A 68 12.71 -12.17 6.86
CA HIS A 68 11.78 -12.45 7.96
C HIS A 68 12.50 -12.60 9.30
N TYR A 69 13.72 -13.15 9.32
CA TYR A 69 14.53 -13.14 10.54
C TYR A 69 14.78 -11.71 11.02
N ASN A 70 15.14 -10.80 10.10
CA ASN A 70 15.33 -9.38 10.42
C ASN A 70 14.05 -8.74 10.97
N GLU A 71 12.93 -8.90 10.27
CA GLU A 71 11.61 -8.42 10.70
C GLU A 71 11.25 -8.92 12.11
N SER A 72 11.49 -10.21 12.39
CA SER A 72 11.18 -10.81 13.70
C SER A 72 12.00 -10.24 14.86
N GLN A 73 13.17 -9.64 14.61
CA GLN A 73 13.96 -8.96 15.65
C GLN A 73 13.34 -7.63 16.06
N PHE A 74 12.77 -6.89 15.10
CA PHE A 74 12.11 -5.62 15.38
C PHE A 74 10.74 -5.80 16.03
N ASN A 75 9.98 -6.81 15.62
CA ASN A 75 8.68 -7.12 16.22
C ASN A 75 8.79 -7.56 17.70
N ALA A 76 9.98 -7.95 18.17
CA ALA A 76 10.21 -8.31 19.56
C ALA A 76 10.48 -7.10 20.49
N LEU A 77 10.59 -5.88 19.94
CA LEU A 77 10.92 -4.67 20.70
C LEU A 77 9.76 -4.12 21.54
N ASP A 78 8.52 -4.50 21.25
CA ASP A 78 7.32 -3.87 21.83
C ASP A 78 6.87 -4.47 23.19
N ASP A 79 7.52 -5.54 23.67
CA ASP A 79 6.99 -6.32 24.81
C ASP A 79 7.60 -5.97 26.19
N SER A 80 8.68 -5.20 26.26
CA SER A 80 9.38 -4.92 27.53
C SER A 80 8.99 -3.54 28.13
N SER A 81 8.69 -3.50 29.43
CA SER A 81 8.40 -2.25 30.15
C SER A 81 9.67 -1.51 30.59
N GLU A 82 10.83 -2.15 30.59
CA GLU A 82 12.08 -1.55 31.03
C GLU A 82 12.77 -0.79 29.89
N ILE A 83 13.00 0.51 30.10
CA ILE A 83 13.63 1.41 29.11
C ILE A 83 15.04 0.93 28.73
N TRP A 84 15.81 0.42 29.69
CA TRP A 84 17.18 -0.06 29.45
C TRP A 84 17.18 -1.34 28.60
N GLU A 85 16.31 -2.30 28.90
CA GLU A 85 16.15 -3.50 28.11
C GLU A 85 15.70 -3.16 26.68
N ASN A 86 14.71 -2.27 26.52
CA ASN A 86 14.26 -1.81 25.21
C ASN A 86 15.39 -1.15 24.40
N TRP A 87 16.20 -0.30 25.03
CA TRP A 87 17.34 0.31 24.35
C TRP A 87 18.39 -0.74 23.93
N GLN A 88 18.70 -1.69 24.81
CA GLN A 88 19.67 -2.75 24.52
C GLN A 88 19.15 -3.70 23.43
N HIS A 89 17.85 -4.04 23.46
CA HIS A 89 17.19 -4.80 22.41
C HIS A 89 17.18 -4.03 21.09
N ALA A 90 16.86 -2.73 21.08
CA ALA A 90 16.87 -1.91 19.87
C ALA A 90 18.28 -1.83 19.26
N ARG A 91 19.31 -1.67 20.10
CA ARG A 91 20.70 -1.65 19.66
C ARG A 91 21.15 -2.99 19.08
N THR A 92 20.80 -4.10 19.73
CA THR A 92 21.15 -5.44 19.24
C THR A 92 20.38 -5.79 17.98
N ALA A 93 19.08 -5.48 17.90
CA ALA A 93 18.27 -5.62 16.70
C ALA A 93 18.84 -4.81 15.53
N SER A 94 19.24 -3.56 15.75
CA SER A 94 19.89 -2.74 14.72
C SER A 94 21.20 -3.36 14.21
N ALA A 95 22.06 -3.83 15.11
CA ALA A 95 23.33 -4.46 14.72
C ALA A 95 23.11 -5.78 13.95
N ILE A 96 22.13 -6.58 14.37
CA ILE A 96 21.73 -7.82 13.68
C ILE A 96 21.14 -7.49 12.31
N ALA A 97 20.34 -6.43 12.20
CA ALA A 97 19.73 -6.00 10.96
C ALA A 97 20.78 -5.57 9.93
N GLU A 98 21.76 -4.77 10.34
CA GLU A 98 22.88 -4.36 9.50
C GLU A 98 23.71 -5.57 9.01
N ASP A 99 24.06 -6.50 9.90
CA ASP A 99 24.81 -7.70 9.50
C ASP A 99 23.99 -8.64 8.60
N THR A 100 22.71 -8.84 8.91
CA THR A 100 21.80 -9.66 8.09
C THR A 100 21.61 -9.05 6.71
N GLY A 101 21.46 -7.72 6.64
CA GLY A 101 21.35 -6.96 5.41
C GLY A 101 22.61 -7.04 4.54
N ARG A 102 23.78 -6.86 5.14
CA ARG A 102 25.07 -7.03 4.48
C ARG A 102 25.23 -8.43 3.89
N ARG A 103 24.95 -9.48 4.67
CA ARG A 103 25.05 -10.87 4.19
C ARG A 103 24.03 -11.20 3.10
N ALA A 104 22.81 -10.67 3.18
CA ALA A 104 21.81 -10.83 2.13
C ALA A 104 22.26 -10.17 0.81
N SER A 105 22.84 -8.96 0.89
CA SER A 105 23.42 -8.27 -0.26
C SER A 105 24.63 -9.02 -0.82
N GLU A 106 25.54 -9.53 0.02
CA GLU A 106 26.69 -10.33 -0.40
C GLU A 106 26.25 -11.61 -1.13
N MET A 107 25.29 -12.35 -0.56
CA MET A 107 24.71 -13.55 -1.18
C MET A 107 24.08 -13.24 -2.54
N PHE A 108 23.31 -12.15 -2.63
CA PHE A 108 22.69 -11.73 -3.88
C PHE A 108 23.75 -11.32 -4.92
N ASN A 109 24.79 -10.58 -4.52
CA ASN A 109 25.90 -10.21 -5.40
C ASN A 109 26.67 -11.43 -5.91
N GLN A 110 26.98 -12.39 -5.03
CA GLN A 110 27.63 -13.65 -5.43
C GLN A 110 26.79 -14.43 -6.44
N PHE A 111 25.47 -14.46 -6.26
CA PHE A 111 24.57 -15.05 -7.24
C PHE A 111 24.63 -14.34 -8.59
N LEU A 112 24.62 -13.00 -8.60
CA LEU A 112 24.69 -12.19 -9.82
C LEU A 112 26.00 -12.35 -10.60
N LEU A 113 27.12 -12.67 -9.92
CA LEU A 113 28.39 -12.97 -10.58
C LEU A 113 28.33 -14.27 -11.40
N ASN A 114 27.56 -15.26 -10.93
CA ASN A 114 27.44 -16.57 -11.57
C ASN A 114 26.31 -16.63 -12.60
N TYR A 115 25.31 -15.75 -12.49
CA TYR A 115 24.09 -15.79 -13.30
C TYR A 115 23.73 -14.43 -13.90
N SER A 116 23.62 -14.38 -15.23
CA SER A 116 23.32 -13.15 -15.99
C SER A 116 21.91 -13.15 -16.61
N SER A 117 21.16 -14.25 -16.53
CA SER A 117 19.85 -14.35 -17.16
C SER A 117 18.79 -13.55 -16.41
N SER A 118 18.12 -12.62 -17.12
CA SER A 118 17.03 -11.82 -16.55
C SER A 118 15.86 -12.67 -16.04
N SER A 119 15.62 -13.85 -16.61
CA SER A 119 14.54 -14.74 -16.15
C SER A 119 14.89 -15.34 -14.80
N THR A 120 16.12 -15.82 -14.64
CA THR A 120 16.65 -16.37 -13.40
C THR A 120 16.64 -15.34 -12.27
N ILE A 121 17.01 -14.09 -12.56
CA ILE A 121 16.94 -12.99 -11.58
C ILE A 121 15.49 -12.71 -11.18
N GLN A 122 14.56 -12.68 -12.14
CA GLN A 122 13.13 -12.50 -11.83
C GLN A 122 12.57 -13.64 -10.96
N THR A 123 13.01 -14.88 -11.19
CA THR A 123 12.62 -16.02 -10.33
C THR A 123 12.93 -15.75 -8.87
N ILE A 124 14.04 -15.07 -8.53
CA ILE A 124 14.37 -14.75 -7.13
C ILE A 124 13.27 -13.90 -6.48
N PHE A 125 12.80 -12.85 -7.17
CA PHE A 125 11.87 -11.89 -6.60
C PHE A 125 10.43 -12.38 -6.54
N TRP A 126 10.02 -13.21 -7.50
CA TRP A 126 8.63 -13.55 -7.74
C TRP A 126 8.25 -14.98 -7.34
N THR A 127 9.21 -15.82 -6.97
CA THR A 127 8.92 -17.17 -6.48
C THR A 127 8.22 -17.09 -5.14
N ALA A 128 6.99 -17.59 -5.09
CA ALA A 128 6.18 -17.67 -3.88
C ALA A 128 6.54 -18.93 -3.07
N PHE A 129 6.77 -18.74 -1.77
CA PHE A 129 6.99 -19.79 -0.78
C PHE A 129 5.88 -19.76 0.25
N PRO A 130 5.43 -20.92 0.78
CA PRO A 130 4.49 -20.95 1.88
C PRO A 130 5.11 -20.32 3.13
N LEU A 131 4.36 -19.48 3.84
CA LEU A 131 4.84 -18.86 5.07
C LEU A 131 4.83 -19.89 6.21
N GLU A 132 3.77 -20.69 6.27
CA GLU A 132 3.56 -21.78 7.23
C GLU A 132 3.31 -23.12 6.53
N ASP A 133 3.43 -24.23 7.27
CA ASP A 133 3.19 -25.58 6.76
C ASP A 133 1.75 -25.81 6.29
N THR A 134 0.80 -24.95 6.69
CA THR A 134 -0.60 -24.98 6.21
C THR A 134 -0.74 -24.57 4.74
N GLY A 135 0.28 -23.91 4.16
CA GLY A 135 0.32 -23.51 2.76
C GLY A 135 -0.73 -22.49 2.33
N HIS A 136 -1.49 -21.90 3.27
CA HIS A 136 -2.56 -20.95 2.95
C HIS A 136 -2.05 -19.53 2.65
N THR A 137 -0.95 -19.15 3.28
CA THR A 137 -0.28 -17.86 3.10
C THR A 137 1.04 -18.09 2.39
N THR A 138 1.32 -17.28 1.38
CA THR A 138 2.59 -17.32 0.65
C THR A 138 3.25 -15.96 0.71
N THR A 139 4.58 -15.95 0.75
CA THR A 139 5.41 -14.75 0.72
C THR A 139 6.42 -14.85 -0.42
N ARG A 140 6.83 -13.69 -0.95
CA ARG A 140 7.85 -13.55 -1.99
C ARG A 140 8.89 -12.53 -1.54
N VAL A 141 10.09 -12.59 -2.09
CA VAL A 141 11.14 -11.61 -1.76
C VAL A 141 10.67 -10.18 -2.04
N ILE A 142 9.91 -9.96 -3.12
CA ILE A 142 9.36 -8.63 -3.46
C ILE A 142 8.40 -8.09 -2.40
N ASP A 143 7.63 -8.96 -1.74
CA ASP A 143 6.69 -8.55 -0.67
C ASP A 143 7.49 -8.06 0.54
N MET A 144 8.59 -8.74 0.87
CA MET A 144 9.51 -8.33 1.94
C MET A 144 10.28 -7.05 1.66
N LEU A 145 10.26 -6.52 0.43
CA LEU A 145 10.84 -5.22 0.10
C LEU A 145 9.89 -4.05 0.41
N THR A 146 8.61 -4.31 0.70
CA THR A 146 7.65 -3.28 1.11
C THR A 146 7.71 -2.98 2.60
N GLU A 147 8.37 -3.83 3.39
CA GLU A 147 8.44 -3.71 4.85
C GLU A 147 9.40 -2.59 5.30
N ASP A 148 9.13 -2.01 6.46
CA ASP A 148 9.94 -0.88 6.96
C ASP A 148 11.37 -1.28 7.33
N HIS A 149 11.57 -2.54 7.72
CA HIS A 149 12.83 -3.12 8.15
C HIS A 149 13.62 -3.81 7.03
N THR A 150 13.25 -3.61 5.76
CA THR A 150 14.07 -4.13 4.65
C THR A 150 15.47 -3.50 4.66
N PRO A 151 16.55 -4.29 4.53
CA PRO A 151 17.90 -3.77 4.44
C PRO A 151 18.06 -2.72 3.33
N PRO A 152 18.59 -1.53 3.63
CA PRO A 152 18.69 -0.45 2.66
C PRO A 152 19.63 -0.79 1.50
N GLU A 153 20.64 -1.64 1.72
CA GLU A 153 21.57 -2.12 0.69
C GLU A 153 20.83 -2.89 -0.41
N LEU A 154 19.87 -3.74 -0.01
CA LEU A 154 19.09 -4.54 -0.95
C LEU A 154 18.11 -3.65 -1.73
N LEU A 155 17.44 -2.71 -1.06
CA LEU A 155 16.47 -1.81 -1.70
C LEU A 155 17.13 -0.84 -2.68
N THR A 156 18.34 -0.38 -2.38
CA THR A 156 19.14 0.51 -3.26
C THR A 156 19.94 -0.23 -4.34
N HIS A 157 19.88 -1.56 -4.37
CA HIS A 157 20.67 -2.36 -5.30
C HIS A 157 20.25 -2.10 -6.76
N PRO A 158 21.16 -1.75 -7.69
CA PRO A 158 20.79 -1.38 -9.07
C PRO A 158 20.01 -2.46 -9.83
N VAL A 159 20.31 -3.73 -9.58
CA VAL A 159 19.57 -4.85 -10.18
C VAL A 159 18.14 -4.96 -9.63
N VAL A 160 17.93 -4.71 -8.34
CA VAL A 160 16.58 -4.72 -7.74
C VAL A 160 15.76 -3.61 -8.36
N GLU A 161 16.32 -2.39 -8.43
CA GLU A 161 15.69 -1.25 -9.10
C GLU A 161 15.34 -1.57 -10.56
N ALA A 162 16.28 -2.13 -11.33
CA ALA A 162 16.06 -2.51 -12.72
C ALA A 162 14.95 -3.58 -12.87
N VAL A 163 14.88 -4.57 -11.96
CA VAL A 163 13.83 -5.60 -11.95
C VAL A 163 12.47 -4.97 -11.69
N VAL A 164 12.35 -4.13 -10.65
CA VAL A 164 11.09 -3.46 -10.28
C VAL A 164 10.61 -2.56 -11.42
N ILE A 165 11.49 -1.74 -12.00
CA ILE A 165 11.15 -0.87 -13.15
C ILE A 165 10.74 -1.69 -14.38
N LYS A 166 11.45 -2.79 -14.65
CA LYS A 166 11.12 -3.68 -15.77
C LYS A 166 9.75 -4.33 -15.57
N CYS A 167 9.47 -4.83 -14.38
CA CYS A 167 8.17 -5.43 -14.04
C CYS A 167 7.04 -4.40 -14.07
N TRP A 168 7.27 -3.16 -13.63
CA TRP A 168 6.30 -2.07 -13.74
C TRP A 168 5.92 -1.80 -15.20
N LYS A 169 6.92 -1.65 -16.08
CA LYS A 169 6.73 -1.28 -17.49
C LYS A 169 6.15 -2.42 -18.34
N TYR A 170 6.69 -3.62 -18.19
CA TYR A 170 6.45 -4.75 -19.10
C TYR A 170 5.64 -5.88 -18.46
N GLY A 171 5.25 -5.74 -17.19
CA GLY A 171 4.61 -6.81 -16.44
C GLY A 171 5.57 -7.94 -16.10
N MET A 172 5.03 -8.95 -15.40
CA MET A 172 5.72 -10.21 -15.21
C MET A 172 5.45 -11.11 -16.41
N LYS A 173 6.50 -11.71 -16.98
CA LYS A 173 6.29 -12.88 -17.82
C LYS A 173 5.76 -13.98 -16.90
N ALA A 174 4.52 -14.40 -17.08
CA ALA A 174 3.90 -15.45 -16.29
C ALA A 174 4.73 -16.73 -16.43
N GLY A 175 5.69 -16.91 -15.53
CA GLY A 175 6.56 -18.07 -15.47
C GLY A 175 5.86 -19.20 -14.74
N SER A 176 4.75 -19.72 -15.28
CA SER A 176 4.47 -21.14 -15.08
C SER A 176 5.24 -21.86 -16.18
N ALA A 177 6.35 -22.51 -15.81
CA ALA A 177 7.14 -23.38 -16.69
C ALA A 177 6.35 -24.59 -17.25
N GLN A 178 5.01 -24.59 -17.08
CA GLN A 178 4.12 -25.68 -17.41
C GLN A 178 3.01 -25.28 -18.41
N ASP A 179 2.82 -23.99 -18.70
CA ASP A 179 1.85 -23.53 -19.71
C ASP A 179 2.55 -23.00 -20.96
N HIS A 180 3.31 -23.87 -21.64
CA HIS A 180 3.89 -23.60 -22.97
C HIS A 180 2.84 -23.54 -24.09
N SER A 181 1.54 -23.49 -23.79
CA SER A 181 0.55 -23.20 -24.82
C SER A 181 0.70 -21.74 -25.26
N LEU A 182 1.08 -21.55 -26.52
CA LEU A 182 1.11 -20.29 -27.27
C LEU A 182 -0.31 -19.71 -27.42
N SER A 183 -1.01 -19.53 -26.30
CA SER A 183 -2.39 -19.10 -26.28
C SER A 183 -2.41 -17.58 -26.44
N LEU A 184 -3.21 -17.10 -27.40
CA LEU A 184 -3.53 -15.68 -27.57
C LEU A 184 -3.99 -15.02 -26.26
N ILE A 185 -4.56 -15.81 -25.35
CA ILE A 185 -4.98 -15.40 -24.01
C ILE A 185 -3.78 -14.93 -23.17
N GLY A 186 -2.63 -15.60 -23.25
CA GLY A 186 -1.43 -15.19 -22.51
C GLY A 186 -0.85 -13.88 -23.04
N HIS A 187 -0.93 -13.64 -24.35
CA HIS A 187 -0.56 -12.36 -24.96
C HIS A 187 -1.49 -11.23 -24.51
N PHE A 188 -2.79 -11.51 -24.46
CA PHE A 188 -3.80 -10.58 -23.96
C PHE A 188 -3.55 -10.20 -22.50
N ASP A 189 -3.30 -11.18 -21.63
CA ASP A 189 -2.99 -10.93 -20.22
C ASP A 189 -1.68 -10.14 -20.05
N ALA A 190 -0.69 -10.34 -20.94
CA ALA A 190 0.58 -9.62 -20.91
C ALA A 190 0.48 -8.13 -21.30
N LEU A 191 -0.58 -7.70 -22.00
CA LEU A 191 -0.81 -6.29 -22.34
C LEU A 191 -1.24 -5.45 -21.13
N SER A 192 -1.82 -6.09 -20.12
CA SER A 192 -2.29 -5.47 -18.88
C SER A 192 -1.17 -5.43 -17.85
N THR A 193 -0.14 -4.64 -18.13
CA THR A 193 0.99 -4.46 -17.20
C THR A 193 0.55 -3.69 -15.94
N PRO A 194 1.29 -3.81 -14.81
CA PRO A 194 1.01 -3.04 -13.60
C PRO A 194 0.86 -1.54 -13.85
N ARG A 195 1.70 -0.98 -14.74
CA ARG A 195 1.58 0.41 -15.17
C ARG A 195 0.25 0.74 -15.84
N VAL A 196 -0.24 -0.13 -16.71
CA VAL A 196 -1.53 0.07 -17.39
C VAL A 196 -2.69 -0.02 -16.40
N LEU A 197 -2.67 -1.01 -15.50
CA LEU A 197 -3.68 -1.17 -14.46
C LEU A 197 -3.70 0.03 -13.51
N HIS A 198 -2.53 0.50 -13.10
CA HIS A 198 -2.37 1.72 -12.32
C HIS A 198 -2.93 2.94 -13.03
N PHE A 199 -2.66 3.10 -14.32
CA PHE A 199 -3.19 4.19 -15.11
C PHE A 199 -4.72 4.16 -15.18
N ILE A 200 -5.33 2.97 -15.33
CA ILE A 200 -6.79 2.81 -15.27
C ILE A 200 -7.33 3.24 -13.91
N ASP A 201 -6.67 2.84 -12.81
CA ASP A 201 -7.05 3.26 -11.45
C ASP A 201 -6.96 4.79 -11.28
N VAL A 202 -5.86 5.41 -11.73
CA VAL A 202 -5.70 6.88 -11.71
C VAL A 202 -6.77 7.55 -12.55
N LEU A 203 -7.07 7.04 -13.75
CA LEU A 203 -8.14 7.56 -14.59
C LEU A 203 -9.51 7.45 -13.90
N GLY A 204 -9.79 6.33 -13.23
CA GLY A 204 -10.99 6.15 -12.41
C GLY A 204 -11.10 7.20 -11.30
N GLN A 205 -10.00 7.50 -10.61
CA GLN A 205 -9.96 8.58 -9.61
C GLN A 205 -10.18 9.97 -10.21
N LEU A 206 -9.59 10.26 -11.38
CA LEU A 206 -9.80 11.53 -12.07
C LEU A 206 -11.24 11.69 -12.55
N VAL A 207 -11.88 10.63 -13.03
CA VAL A 207 -13.29 10.62 -13.41
C VAL A 207 -14.19 10.84 -12.19
N PHE A 208 -13.90 10.17 -11.07
CA PHE A 208 -14.61 10.39 -9.82
C PHE A 208 -14.48 11.84 -9.34
N MET A 209 -13.25 12.37 -9.31
CA MET A 209 -12.96 13.75 -8.93
C MET A 209 -13.64 14.75 -9.87
N GLY A 210 -13.57 14.55 -11.18
CA GLY A 210 -14.22 15.41 -12.18
C GLY A 210 -15.74 15.41 -12.03
N SER A 211 -16.33 14.24 -11.76
CA SER A 211 -17.77 14.11 -11.48
C SER A 211 -18.16 14.85 -10.19
N LEU A 212 -17.31 14.80 -9.16
CA LEU A 212 -17.53 15.48 -7.89
C LEU A 212 -17.41 17.00 -8.05
N ILE A 213 -16.39 17.49 -8.76
CA ILE A 213 -16.23 18.91 -9.11
C ILE A 213 -17.45 19.40 -9.88
N HIS A 214 -17.88 18.65 -10.89
CA HIS A 214 -19.06 19.00 -11.69
C HIS A 214 -20.34 19.01 -10.84
N TYR A 215 -20.49 18.09 -9.87
CA TYR A 215 -21.60 18.09 -8.92
C TYR A 215 -21.60 19.33 -8.02
N LEU A 216 -20.44 19.71 -7.50
CA LEU A 216 -20.29 20.85 -6.59
C LEU A 216 -20.46 22.20 -7.29
N LEU A 217 -19.98 22.34 -8.53
CA LEU A 217 -20.13 23.58 -9.32
C LEU A 217 -21.56 23.76 -9.85
N TYR A 218 -22.23 22.67 -10.21
CA TYR A 218 -23.58 22.69 -10.79
C TYR A 218 -24.52 21.80 -9.97
N PRO A 219 -24.87 22.19 -8.73
CA PRO A 219 -25.80 21.43 -7.92
C PRO A 219 -27.15 21.31 -8.63
N PRO A 220 -27.87 20.18 -8.48
CA PRO A 220 -29.16 19.98 -9.13
C PRO A 220 -30.13 21.09 -8.74
N HIS A 221 -30.86 21.62 -9.73
CA HIS A 221 -31.86 22.66 -9.49
C HIS A 221 -33.08 22.07 -8.78
N PHE A 222 -33.55 22.77 -7.74
CA PHE A 222 -34.74 22.39 -6.99
C PHE A 222 -35.98 22.54 -7.87
N HIS A 223 -36.58 21.44 -8.29
CA HIS A 223 -37.91 21.45 -8.88
C HIS A 223 -38.88 20.94 -7.83
N ILE A 224 -39.83 21.78 -7.41
CA ILE A 224 -40.91 21.43 -6.47
C ILE A 224 -41.92 20.53 -7.20
N THR A 225 -41.47 19.37 -7.66
CA THR A 225 -42.32 18.37 -8.29
C THR A 225 -42.35 17.17 -7.37
N LEU A 226 -43.43 17.09 -6.56
CA LEU A 226 -43.72 15.92 -5.73
C LEU A 226 -43.73 14.66 -6.62
N GLY A 227 -42.75 13.78 -6.44
CA GLY A 227 -42.82 12.40 -6.92
C GLY A 227 -41.83 11.96 -8.01
N GLN A 228 -40.85 12.77 -8.40
CA GLN A 228 -39.75 12.29 -9.26
C GLN A 228 -38.51 11.95 -8.43
N ASN A 229 -37.93 10.76 -8.66
CA ASN A 229 -36.60 10.44 -8.17
C ASN A 229 -35.60 11.46 -8.73
N GLU A 230 -35.13 12.37 -7.88
CA GLU A 230 -34.17 13.43 -8.25
C GLU A 230 -32.75 12.89 -8.49
N GLN A 231 -32.53 11.58 -8.33
CA GLN A 231 -31.22 10.99 -8.52
C GLN A 231 -30.90 10.89 -10.02
N GLY A 232 -30.16 11.86 -10.51
CA GLY A 232 -29.62 11.87 -11.87
C GLY A 232 -28.49 10.84 -12.06
N THR A 233 -28.05 10.70 -13.31
CA THR A 233 -26.97 9.79 -13.69
C THR A 233 -25.65 10.12 -12.99
N ARG A 234 -25.37 11.40 -12.76
CA ARG A 234 -24.15 11.88 -12.07
C ARG A 234 -24.09 11.42 -10.62
N GLU A 235 -25.22 11.51 -9.92
CA GLU A 235 -25.37 11.12 -8.52
C GLU A 235 -25.25 9.60 -8.39
N MET A 236 -25.81 8.84 -9.35
CA MET A 236 -25.59 7.39 -9.43
C MET A 236 -24.12 7.06 -9.67
N ILE A 237 -23.42 7.75 -10.58
CA ILE A 237 -21.99 7.54 -10.83
C ILE A 237 -21.17 7.82 -9.56
N LEU A 238 -21.42 8.93 -8.87
CA LEU A 238 -20.71 9.27 -7.63
C LEU A 238 -20.96 8.24 -6.52
N THR A 239 -22.21 7.80 -6.36
CA THR A 239 -22.58 6.79 -5.37
C THR A 239 -21.94 5.44 -5.70
N PHE A 240 -21.96 5.05 -6.97
CA PHE A 240 -21.37 3.79 -7.44
C PHE A 240 -19.84 3.78 -7.33
N MET A 241 -19.17 4.84 -7.77
CA MET A 241 -17.71 4.98 -7.69
C MET A 241 -17.21 5.07 -6.25
N SER A 242 -17.95 5.74 -5.36
CA SER A 242 -17.61 5.78 -3.93
C SER A 242 -17.84 4.43 -3.26
N ALA A 243 -18.95 3.73 -3.54
CA ALA A 243 -19.18 2.36 -3.08
C ALA A 243 -18.09 1.39 -3.58
N ALA A 244 -17.71 1.50 -4.85
CA ALA A 244 -16.62 0.73 -5.43
C ALA A 244 -15.30 1.03 -4.70
N SER A 245 -14.97 2.29 -4.47
CA SER A 245 -13.76 2.67 -3.74
C SER A 245 -13.73 2.13 -2.30
N LEU A 246 -14.88 2.02 -1.63
CA LEU A 246 -15.01 1.42 -0.29
C LEU A 246 -14.84 -0.10 -0.28
N ALA A 247 -15.11 -0.79 -1.39
CA ALA A 247 -14.91 -2.23 -1.51
C ALA A 247 -13.42 -2.63 -1.67
N ARG A 248 -12.51 -1.66 -1.78
CA ARG A 248 -11.05 -1.91 -1.87
C ARG A 248 -10.45 -2.15 -0.47
N ARG A 249 -9.22 -2.67 -0.43
CA ARG A 249 -8.39 -2.68 0.79
C ARG A 249 -8.35 -1.26 1.39
N TRP A 250 -8.61 -1.18 2.69
CA TRP A 250 -8.64 0.08 3.43
C TRP A 250 -7.29 0.79 3.32
N SER A 251 -7.35 2.06 2.94
CA SER A 251 -6.19 2.93 2.75
C SER A 251 -6.63 4.37 2.98
N ILE A 252 -5.69 5.28 3.26
CA ILE A 252 -5.99 6.71 3.40
C ILE A 252 -6.68 7.28 2.15
N GLN A 253 -6.47 6.68 0.98
CA GLN A 253 -7.15 7.02 -0.27
C GLN A 253 -8.64 6.71 -0.31
N THR A 254 -9.14 5.87 0.59
CA THR A 254 -10.56 5.55 0.68
C THR A 254 -11.34 6.60 1.49
N LEU A 255 -10.66 7.54 2.17
CA LEU A 255 -11.30 8.56 2.99
C LEU A 255 -12.28 9.47 2.21
N PRO A 256 -11.98 10.00 1.01
CA PRO A 256 -12.96 10.75 0.24
C PRO A 256 -14.20 9.93 -0.08
N ALA A 257 -14.05 8.66 -0.43
CA ALA A 257 -15.18 7.76 -0.68
C ALA A 257 -15.99 7.49 0.60
N MET A 258 -15.34 7.36 1.76
CA MET A 258 -15.99 7.26 3.07
C MET A 258 -16.79 8.51 3.46
N LEU A 259 -16.46 9.68 2.91
CA LEU A 259 -17.22 10.91 3.12
C LEU A 259 -18.36 11.04 2.11
N VAL A 260 -18.09 10.77 0.83
CA VAL A 260 -19.06 10.90 -0.26
C VAL A 260 -20.18 9.87 -0.13
N PHE A 261 -19.87 8.60 0.11
CA PHE A 261 -20.87 7.54 0.10
C PHE A 261 -21.95 7.73 1.18
N PRO A 262 -21.63 7.95 2.47
CA PRO A 262 -22.64 8.23 3.49
C PRO A 262 -23.39 9.54 3.24
N ALA A 263 -22.74 10.57 2.69
CA ALA A 263 -23.42 11.83 2.36
C ALA A 263 -24.57 11.61 1.36
N PHE A 264 -24.37 10.77 0.34
CA PHE A 264 -25.42 10.37 -0.59
C PHE A 264 -26.42 9.40 0.02
N VAL A 265 -25.98 8.36 0.73
CA VAL A 265 -26.89 7.35 1.32
C VAL A 265 -27.84 7.97 2.36
N MET A 266 -27.34 8.87 3.21
CA MET A 266 -28.15 9.52 4.25
C MET A 266 -29.13 10.56 3.70
N THR A 267 -28.96 10.97 2.43
CA THR A 267 -29.89 11.92 1.79
C THR A 267 -30.94 11.22 0.94
N LEU A 268 -30.87 9.90 0.74
CA LEU A 268 -31.89 9.16 -0.03
C LEU A 268 -33.30 9.34 0.59
N PRO A 269 -34.35 9.57 -0.24
CA PRO A 269 -34.36 9.54 -1.70
C PRO A 269 -33.94 10.84 -2.40
N SER A 270 -33.62 11.90 -1.65
CA SER A 270 -33.11 13.16 -2.19
C SER A 270 -31.59 13.12 -2.37
N VAL A 271 -31.01 14.26 -2.75
CA VAL A 271 -29.58 14.41 -3.05
C VAL A 271 -28.94 15.47 -2.13
N PRO A 272 -27.62 15.45 -1.90
CA PRO A 272 -26.95 16.47 -1.09
C PRO A 272 -27.06 17.87 -1.74
N LEU A 273 -27.92 18.73 -1.20
CA LEU A 273 -28.16 20.08 -1.72
C LEU A 273 -27.33 21.16 -1.00
N PRO A 274 -27.01 22.29 -1.67
CA PRO A 274 -26.41 23.45 -1.03
C PRO A 274 -27.17 23.89 0.21
N GLY A 275 -26.44 24.17 1.30
CA GLY A 275 -27.01 24.48 2.61
C GLY A 275 -27.09 23.28 3.57
N ASN A 276 -27.04 22.04 3.06
CA ASN A 276 -27.00 20.85 3.90
C ASN A 276 -25.57 20.48 4.30
N VAL A 277 -25.42 19.89 5.50
CA VAL A 277 -24.12 19.38 6.01
C VAL A 277 -23.51 18.38 5.02
N SER A 278 -24.32 17.50 4.42
CA SER A 278 -23.86 16.54 3.41
C SER A 278 -23.17 17.21 2.23
N PHE A 279 -23.63 18.38 1.78
CA PHE A 279 -23.00 19.11 0.68
C PHE A 279 -21.66 19.74 1.08
N SER A 280 -21.53 20.22 2.31
CA SER A 280 -20.24 20.66 2.87
C SER A 280 -19.26 19.49 3.02
N VAL A 281 -19.73 18.31 3.41
CA VAL A 281 -18.91 17.08 3.46
C VAL A 281 -18.35 16.73 2.08
N LEU A 282 -19.12 16.92 1.00
CA LEU A 282 -18.64 16.71 -0.37
C LEU A 282 -17.49 17.67 -0.75
N HIS A 283 -17.50 18.92 -0.26
CA HIS A 283 -16.39 19.85 -0.45
C HIS A 283 -15.13 19.38 0.27
N ILE A 284 -15.27 18.93 1.52
CA ILE A 284 -14.16 18.37 2.29
C ILE A 284 -13.60 17.13 1.58
N ALA A 285 -14.47 16.27 1.06
CA ALA A 285 -14.06 15.09 0.30
C ALA A 285 -13.31 15.47 -0.98
N LEU A 286 -13.73 16.51 -1.71
CA LEU A 286 -13.02 17.01 -2.88
C LEU A 286 -11.63 17.55 -2.51
N LEU A 287 -11.55 18.38 -1.47
CA LEU A 287 -10.28 18.93 -0.99
C LEU A 287 -9.31 17.81 -0.59
N LEU A 288 -9.83 16.81 0.14
CA LEU A 288 -9.05 15.65 0.55
C LEU A 288 -8.59 14.84 -0.68
N GLN A 289 -9.46 14.59 -1.65
CA GLN A 289 -9.10 13.89 -2.89
C GLN A 289 -7.99 14.62 -3.66
N LEU A 290 -8.05 15.96 -3.75
CA LEU A 290 -7.00 16.77 -4.38
C LEU A 290 -5.65 16.60 -3.68
N VAL A 291 -5.62 16.66 -2.35
CA VAL A 291 -4.39 16.47 -1.57
C VAL A 291 -3.84 15.04 -1.73
N LEU A 292 -4.71 14.04 -1.62
CA LEU A 292 -4.33 12.63 -1.67
C LEU A 292 -3.79 12.21 -3.05
N LEU A 293 -4.24 12.84 -4.14
CA LEU A 293 -3.74 12.57 -5.51
C LEU A 293 -2.23 12.83 -5.67
N HIS A 294 -1.67 13.71 -4.83
CA HIS A 294 -0.26 14.09 -4.85
C HIS A 294 0.62 13.26 -3.90
N LEU A 295 0.03 12.42 -3.05
CA LEU A 295 0.79 11.55 -2.14
C LEU A 295 1.41 10.35 -2.87
N PRO A 296 2.50 9.76 -2.34
CA PRO A 296 3.17 8.62 -2.99
C PRO A 296 2.35 7.33 -2.99
N ASN A 297 1.33 7.23 -2.12
CA ASN A 297 0.50 6.04 -1.94
C ASN A 297 -0.30 5.69 -3.19
N SER A 298 -0.36 4.42 -3.59
CA SER A 298 -1.08 4.02 -4.81
C SER A 298 -2.60 4.02 -4.66
N PRO A 299 -3.33 4.29 -5.75
CA PRO A 299 -2.90 4.90 -7.01
C PRO A 299 -2.47 6.37 -6.84
N SER A 300 -1.32 6.72 -7.41
CA SER A 300 -0.70 8.04 -7.30
C SER A 300 -0.32 8.54 -8.68
N LEU A 301 -0.63 9.80 -8.98
CA LEU A 301 -0.22 10.44 -10.24
C LEU A 301 1.32 10.38 -10.46
N PRO A 302 2.18 10.54 -9.42
CA PRO A 302 3.62 10.36 -9.51
C PRO A 302 4.11 9.06 -10.16
N ALA A 303 3.46 7.92 -9.88
CA ALA A 303 3.93 6.62 -10.35
C ALA A 303 3.65 6.34 -11.84
N ALA A 304 2.68 7.04 -12.44
CA ALA A 304 2.29 6.84 -13.84
C ALA A 304 3.32 7.35 -14.87
N VAL A 305 3.99 8.47 -14.60
CA VAL A 305 4.82 9.19 -15.59
C VAL A 305 6.30 8.77 -15.52
N LYS A 306 7.01 9.18 -14.46
CA LYS A 306 8.44 8.94 -14.25
C LYS A 306 8.69 8.68 -12.75
N PRO A 307 8.57 7.42 -12.29
CA PRO A 307 8.60 7.09 -10.87
C PRO A 307 9.90 7.55 -10.19
N GLU A 308 11.05 7.37 -10.85
CA GLU A 308 12.38 7.74 -10.34
C GLU A 308 12.54 9.22 -9.97
N SER A 309 11.78 10.12 -10.60
CA SER A 309 11.91 11.57 -10.37
C SER A 309 10.77 12.16 -9.54
N ILE A 310 9.55 11.63 -9.68
CA ILE A 310 8.37 12.26 -9.08
C ILE A 310 8.05 11.62 -7.72
N ILE A 311 8.25 10.31 -7.54
CA ILE A 311 7.96 9.64 -6.26
C ILE A 311 8.84 10.18 -5.11
N PRO A 312 10.15 10.45 -5.29
CA PRO A 312 10.95 11.08 -4.25
C PRO A 312 10.41 12.46 -3.84
N LEU A 313 9.89 13.24 -4.79
CA LEU A 313 9.29 14.54 -4.51
C LEU A 313 7.97 14.39 -3.74
N SER A 314 7.07 13.50 -4.15
CA SER A 314 5.82 13.27 -3.40
C SER A 314 6.10 12.71 -2.01
N THR A 315 7.14 11.90 -1.87
CA THR A 315 7.60 11.38 -0.58
C THR A 315 8.15 12.49 0.31
N LEU A 316 8.97 13.39 -0.24
CA LEU A 316 9.44 14.59 0.44
C LEU A 316 8.26 15.44 0.93
N LEU A 317 7.25 15.69 0.08
CA LEU A 317 6.06 16.45 0.44
C LEU A 317 5.24 15.75 1.53
N SER A 318 5.04 14.44 1.41
CA SER A 318 4.35 13.64 2.42
C SER A 318 5.09 13.65 3.76
N HIS A 319 6.41 13.51 3.74
CA HIS A 319 7.25 13.55 4.93
C HIS A 319 7.26 14.94 5.57
N GLY A 320 7.36 16.01 4.78
CA GLY A 320 7.20 17.37 5.24
C GLY A 320 5.82 17.61 5.86
N ALA A 321 4.76 17.08 5.25
CA ALA A 321 3.42 17.18 5.81
C ALA A 321 3.30 16.46 7.17
N THR A 322 3.78 15.22 7.28
CA THR A 322 3.63 14.41 8.50
C THR A 322 4.57 14.81 9.62
N ARG A 323 5.79 15.26 9.31
CA ARG A 323 6.80 15.65 10.31
C ARG A 323 6.79 17.13 10.67
N ILE A 324 6.29 18.00 9.79
CA ILE A 324 6.29 19.45 10.01
C ILE A 324 4.87 19.98 10.11
N VAL A 325 4.08 19.85 9.05
CA VAL A 325 2.77 20.52 8.96
C VAL A 325 1.83 20.00 10.04
N ILE A 326 1.72 18.68 10.20
CA ILE A 326 0.82 18.07 11.20
C ILE A 326 1.23 18.47 12.63
N PRO A 327 2.49 18.29 13.09
CA PRO A 327 2.88 18.65 14.45
C PRO A 327 2.76 20.15 14.74
N VAL A 328 3.15 21.02 13.79
CA VAL A 328 3.01 22.47 13.96
C VAL A 328 1.54 22.85 14.02
N THR A 329 0.71 22.30 13.14
CA THR A 329 -0.74 22.56 13.16
C THR A 329 -1.36 22.06 14.47
N LEU A 330 -1.02 20.85 14.92
CA LEU A 330 -1.50 20.29 16.20
C LEU A 330 -1.06 21.12 17.41
N PHE A 331 0.15 21.68 17.38
CA PHE A 331 0.64 22.59 18.41
C PHE A 331 -0.19 23.88 18.48
N PHE A 332 -0.52 24.47 17.33
CA PHE A 332 -1.37 25.68 17.27
C PHE A 332 -2.88 25.38 17.35
N PHE A 333 -3.30 24.12 17.18
CA PHE A 333 -4.70 23.73 17.04
C PHE A 333 -5.59 24.17 18.22
N PRO A 334 -5.20 24.00 19.51
CA PRO A 334 -6.04 24.45 20.63
C PRO A 334 -6.27 25.96 20.62
N VAL A 335 -5.23 26.74 20.30
CA VAL A 335 -5.31 28.21 20.24
C VAL A 335 -6.12 28.66 19.03
N LEU A 336 -5.95 27.99 17.88
CA LEU A 336 -6.74 28.24 16.68
C LEU A 336 -8.22 27.93 16.91
N LEU A 337 -8.53 26.82 17.57
CA LEU A 337 -9.90 26.43 17.93
C LEU A 337 -10.52 27.49 18.85
N LEU A 338 -9.81 27.89 19.90
CA LEU A 338 -10.28 28.93 20.81
C LEU A 338 -10.49 30.27 20.10
N ALA A 339 -9.53 30.71 19.26
CA ALA A 339 -9.65 31.95 18.51
C ALA A 339 -10.83 31.91 17.52
N THR A 340 -11.00 30.80 16.80
CA THR A 340 -12.13 30.60 15.87
C THR A 340 -13.46 30.60 16.61
N PHE A 341 -13.53 29.92 17.76
CA PHE A 341 -14.71 29.92 18.63
C PHE A 341 -15.06 31.33 19.11
N LEU A 342 -14.07 32.10 19.61
CA LEU A 342 -14.29 33.47 20.08
C LEU A 342 -14.74 34.40 18.95
N VAL A 343 -14.14 34.29 17.76
CA VAL A 343 -14.58 35.04 16.58
C VAL A 343 -16.01 34.68 16.20
N SER A 344 -16.33 33.38 16.10
CA SER A 344 -17.67 32.92 15.73
C SER A 344 -18.74 33.30 16.76
N ALA A 345 -18.44 33.18 18.06
CA ALA A 345 -19.31 33.63 19.14
C ALA A 345 -19.51 35.15 19.12
N SER A 346 -18.50 35.92 18.74
CA SER A 346 -18.61 37.38 18.63
C SER A 346 -19.46 37.84 17.43
N LEU A 347 -19.46 37.07 16.34
CA LEU A 347 -20.24 37.32 15.13
C LEU A 347 -21.68 36.80 15.20
N VAL A 348 -22.01 36.03 16.24
CA VAL A 348 -23.31 35.35 16.39
C VAL A 348 -23.57 34.44 15.19
N ASP A 349 -22.57 33.66 14.79
CA ASP A 349 -22.75 32.71 13.69
C ASP A 349 -23.76 31.61 14.07
N THR A 350 -24.49 31.14 13.06
CA THR A 350 -25.58 30.16 13.14
C THR A 350 -25.32 28.88 13.97
N PRO A 351 -24.13 28.24 14.00
CA PRO A 351 -23.96 27.01 14.79
C PRO A 351 -24.03 27.24 16.31
N LEU A 352 -23.67 28.43 16.80
CA LEU A 352 -23.67 28.77 18.23
C LEU A 352 -25.04 29.23 18.74
N THR A 353 -25.86 29.79 17.86
CA THR A 353 -27.24 30.20 18.18
C THR A 353 -28.11 29.03 18.64
N VAL A 354 -27.82 27.80 18.19
CA VAL A 354 -28.54 26.58 18.62
C VAL A 354 -28.24 26.20 20.07
N LEU A 355 -27.06 26.57 20.59
CA LEU A 355 -26.64 26.21 21.95
C LEU A 355 -27.02 27.26 22.99
N THR A 356 -27.32 28.50 22.57
CA THR A 356 -27.48 29.64 23.47
C THR A 356 -28.59 30.56 22.97
N ASP A 357 -29.77 30.43 23.56
CA ASP A 357 -31.00 31.15 23.17
C ASP A 357 -30.97 32.67 23.44
N SER A 358 -29.91 33.22 24.03
CA SER A 358 -29.88 34.63 24.46
C SER A 358 -28.48 35.25 24.49
N LEU A 359 -27.70 35.11 23.42
CA LEU A 359 -26.45 35.87 23.30
C LEU A 359 -26.75 37.32 22.91
N GLU A 360 -26.52 38.24 23.85
CA GLU A 360 -26.47 39.68 23.54
C GLU A 360 -25.34 39.96 22.54
N VAL A 361 -25.59 40.89 21.62
CA VAL A 361 -24.65 41.33 20.59
C VAL A 361 -23.38 41.86 21.27
N THR A 362 -22.27 41.15 21.09
CA THR A 362 -20.97 41.58 21.66
C THR A 362 -20.55 42.98 21.16
N PRO A 363 -19.93 43.81 22.02
CA PRO A 363 -19.42 45.12 21.62
C PRO A 363 -18.45 45.06 20.42
N MET A 364 -18.47 46.09 19.58
CA MET A 364 -17.64 46.17 18.37
C MET A 364 -16.13 46.04 18.67
N ASP A 365 -15.67 46.62 19.78
CA ASP A 365 -14.27 46.55 20.20
C ASP A 365 -13.82 45.12 20.54
N SER A 366 -14.71 44.32 21.14
CA SER A 366 -14.44 42.91 21.44
C SER A 366 -14.35 42.07 20.17
N ARG A 367 -15.26 42.29 19.20
CA ARG A 367 -15.22 41.63 17.88
C ARG A 367 -13.91 41.89 17.16
N PHE A 368 -13.50 43.16 17.13
CA PHE A 368 -12.24 43.57 16.51
C PHE A 368 -11.04 42.91 17.22
N SER A 369 -11.03 42.89 18.55
CA SER A 369 -9.97 42.26 19.33
C SER A 369 -9.86 40.75 19.07
N PHE A 370 -10.98 40.02 19.02
CA PHE A 370 -10.98 38.59 18.70
C PHE A 370 -10.56 38.30 17.26
N PHE A 371 -10.97 39.14 16.30
CA PHE A 371 -10.52 39.04 14.92
C PHE A 371 -8.99 39.27 14.80
N MET A 372 -8.46 40.29 15.48
CA MET A 372 -7.01 40.55 15.52
C MET A 372 -6.24 39.43 16.20
N LEU A 373 -6.79 38.81 17.24
CA LEU A 373 -6.23 37.60 17.86
C LEU A 373 -6.18 36.45 16.85
N PHE A 374 -7.28 36.18 16.14
CA PHE A 374 -7.35 35.13 15.11
C PHE A 374 -6.32 35.35 13.99
N ILE A 375 -6.21 36.59 13.46
CA ILE A 375 -5.19 36.93 12.47
C ILE A 375 -3.78 36.68 13.03
N THR A 376 -3.52 37.11 14.27
CA THR A 376 -2.20 36.95 14.90
C THR A 376 -1.83 35.48 15.05
N VAL A 377 -2.77 34.63 15.47
CA VAL A 377 -2.59 33.17 15.58
C VAL A 377 -2.30 32.56 14.21
N ILE A 378 -3.04 32.97 13.15
CA ILE A 378 -2.77 32.52 11.78
C ILE A 378 -1.37 32.96 11.32
N MET A 379 -0.97 34.20 11.58
CA MET A 379 0.35 34.70 11.19
C MET A 379 1.47 33.97 11.92
N LEU A 380 1.29 33.63 13.21
CA LEU A 380 2.23 32.80 13.97
C LEU A 380 2.30 31.37 13.42
N LEU A 381 1.16 30.76 13.07
CA LEU A 381 1.11 29.45 12.42
C LEU A 381 1.85 29.46 11.08
N LEU A 382 1.55 30.42 10.21
CA LEU A 382 2.20 30.57 8.90
C LEU A 382 3.69 30.88 9.04
N GLY A 383 4.08 31.71 10.01
CA GLY A 383 5.48 32.00 10.32
C GLY A 383 6.22 30.76 10.83
N GLY A 384 5.60 29.99 11.73
CA GLY A 384 6.14 28.72 12.24
C GLY A 384 6.31 27.68 11.14
N LEU A 385 5.30 27.53 10.26
CA LEU A 385 5.39 26.68 9.07
C LEU A 385 6.48 27.16 8.11
N GLY A 386 6.56 28.47 7.84
CA GLY A 386 7.59 29.03 6.96
C GLY A 386 9.00 28.78 7.47
N MET A 387 9.25 29.05 8.76
CA MET A 387 10.56 28.84 9.38
C MET A 387 10.98 27.35 9.37
N THR A 388 10.05 26.45 9.69
CA THR A 388 10.32 25.01 9.69
C THR A 388 10.53 24.46 8.28
N LEU A 389 9.76 24.93 7.28
CA LEU A 389 9.95 24.56 5.88
C LEU A 389 11.28 25.05 5.30
N VAL A 390 11.75 26.23 5.68
CA VAL A 390 13.06 26.75 5.24
C VAL A 390 14.21 25.97 5.87
N MET A 391 14.08 25.56 7.13
CA MET A 391 15.09 24.77 7.84
C MET A 391 15.09 23.28 7.44
N PHE A 392 14.01 22.78 6.84
CA PHE A 392 13.93 21.35 6.53
C PHE A 392 14.93 20.88 5.47
N PRO A 393 15.11 21.56 4.32
CA PRO A 393 16.13 21.19 3.34
C PRO A 393 17.54 21.23 3.89
N THR A 394 17.87 22.20 4.75
CA THR A 394 19.23 22.34 5.32
C THR A 394 19.57 21.21 6.29
N LEU A 395 18.56 20.65 6.97
CA LEU A 395 18.72 19.46 7.80
C LEU A 395 18.79 18.17 6.95
N ALA A 396 18.00 18.09 5.87
CA ALA A 396 17.94 16.92 4.99
C ALA A 396 19.15 16.78 4.04
N SER A 397 19.80 17.90 3.66
CA SER A 397 20.90 17.94 2.69
C SER A 397 22.26 17.51 3.22
N SER A 398 22.34 16.95 4.42
CA SER A 398 23.61 16.53 5.04
C SER A 398 24.16 15.19 4.52
N SER A 399 23.49 14.56 3.56
CA SER A 399 23.94 13.27 2.99
C SER A 399 24.68 13.44 1.66
N THR A 400 25.80 12.73 1.59
CA THR A 400 26.77 12.62 0.50
C THR A 400 26.16 12.52 -0.90
N THR A 401 26.90 13.02 -1.90
CA THR A 401 26.58 12.98 -3.34
C THR A 401 26.21 11.56 -3.82
N SER A 402 24.94 11.16 -3.67
CA SER A 402 24.40 9.96 -4.29
C SER A 402 24.22 10.22 -5.78
N THR A 403 24.67 9.28 -6.61
CA THR A 403 24.49 9.33 -8.07
C THR A 403 23.07 8.94 -8.50
N SER A 404 22.27 8.35 -7.60
CA SER A 404 20.92 7.88 -7.90
C SER A 404 19.90 9.03 -7.89
N ARG A 405 18.99 9.04 -8.87
CA ARG A 405 17.89 10.03 -8.95
C ARG A 405 16.91 9.92 -7.79
N TRP A 406 16.76 8.73 -7.23
CA TRP A 406 15.87 8.47 -6.10
C TRP A 406 16.33 9.18 -4.82
N ASP A 407 17.64 9.38 -4.65
CA ASP A 407 18.23 9.94 -3.42
C ASP A 407 18.50 11.45 -3.55
N ARG A 408 17.85 12.13 -4.51
CA ARG A 408 18.05 13.56 -4.79
C ARG A 408 17.81 14.48 -3.58
N TYR A 409 16.88 14.11 -2.71
CA TYR A 409 16.48 14.93 -1.57
C TYR A 409 17.14 14.49 -0.26
N SER A 410 17.25 13.17 -0.04
CA SER A 410 18.09 12.51 0.97
C SER A 410 18.06 11.00 0.74
N ARG A 411 19.00 10.25 1.32
CA ARG A 411 18.99 8.77 1.27
C ARG A 411 17.72 8.19 1.92
N GLU A 412 17.27 8.75 3.03
CA GLU A 412 16.06 8.27 3.73
C GLU A 412 14.80 8.45 2.90
N ILE A 413 14.64 9.61 2.26
CA ILE A 413 13.51 9.89 1.35
C ILE A 413 13.57 8.95 0.14
N GLY A 414 14.77 8.72 -0.41
CA GLY A 414 14.96 7.79 -1.52
C GLY A 414 14.65 6.35 -1.18
N LEU A 415 14.95 5.89 0.03
CA LEU A 415 14.58 4.56 0.52
C LEU A 415 13.06 4.43 0.64
N HIS A 416 12.40 5.40 1.29
CA HIS A 416 10.94 5.37 1.43
C HIS A 416 10.23 5.46 0.07
N ALA A 417 10.74 6.28 -0.85
CA ALA A 417 10.22 6.39 -2.21
C ALA A 417 10.31 5.06 -2.98
N ARG A 418 11.44 4.34 -2.86
CA ARG A 418 11.59 3.01 -3.46
C ARG A 418 10.62 2.00 -2.85
N ARG A 419 10.45 2.01 -1.52
CA ARG A 419 9.49 1.16 -0.82
C ARG A 419 8.05 1.41 -1.29
N SER A 420 7.61 2.67 -1.32
CA SER A 420 6.27 3.02 -1.83
C SER A 420 6.08 2.63 -3.30
N PHE A 421 7.14 2.67 -4.11
CA PHE A 421 7.08 2.21 -5.50
C PHE A 421 6.99 0.67 -5.61
N VAL A 422 7.70 -0.06 -4.76
CA VAL A 422 7.56 -1.53 -4.69
C VAL A 422 6.17 -1.90 -4.17
N GLU A 423 5.65 -1.20 -3.16
CA GLU A 423 4.29 -1.40 -2.65
C GLU A 423 3.25 -1.15 -3.74
N ALA A 424 3.43 -0.08 -4.52
CA ALA A 424 2.61 0.19 -5.69
C ALA A 424 2.65 -1.00 -6.67
N LEU A 425 3.83 -1.53 -6.99
CA LEU A 425 3.98 -2.68 -7.89
C LEU A 425 3.30 -3.94 -7.35
N VAL A 426 3.50 -4.27 -6.07
CA VAL A 426 2.91 -5.44 -5.40
C VAL A 426 1.39 -5.34 -5.33
N GLN A 427 0.84 -4.13 -5.19
CA GLN A 427 -0.62 -3.93 -5.20
C GLN A 427 -1.28 -4.39 -6.52
N TYR A 428 -0.61 -4.20 -7.66
CA TYR A 428 -1.11 -4.61 -8.98
C TYR A 428 -0.70 -6.04 -9.32
N GLU A 429 -1.12 -6.99 -8.47
CA GLU A 429 -0.99 -8.42 -8.75
C GLU A 429 -1.74 -8.82 -10.04
N PRO A 430 -1.36 -9.95 -10.66
CA PRO A 430 -2.13 -10.51 -11.76
C PRO A 430 -3.62 -10.64 -11.39
N TYR A 431 -4.49 -10.17 -12.28
CA TYR A 431 -5.94 -10.15 -12.09
C TYR A 431 -6.47 -9.19 -11.00
N TYR A 432 -5.74 -8.10 -10.71
CA TYR A 432 -6.23 -6.99 -9.89
C TYR A 432 -7.41 -6.25 -10.56
N PHE A 433 -8.49 -6.00 -9.81
CA PHE A 433 -9.66 -5.25 -10.28
C PHE A 433 -9.58 -3.77 -9.86
N PRO A 434 -9.31 -2.83 -10.80
CA PRO A 434 -9.34 -1.40 -10.51
C PRO A 434 -10.76 -0.89 -10.26
N VAL A 435 -10.89 0.30 -9.64
CA VAL A 435 -12.19 0.95 -9.46
C VAL A 435 -12.72 1.40 -10.84
N PRO A 436 -13.99 1.14 -11.18
CA PRO A 436 -15.06 0.57 -10.35
C PRO A 436 -15.29 -0.95 -10.51
N PHE A 437 -14.46 -1.64 -11.28
CA PHE A 437 -14.63 -3.06 -11.62
C PHE A 437 -14.49 -4.00 -10.41
N ASN A 438 -13.91 -3.54 -9.31
CA ASN A 438 -13.80 -4.32 -8.08
C ASN A 438 -15.15 -4.71 -7.45
N LEU A 439 -16.24 -3.99 -7.75
CA LEU A 439 -17.58 -4.44 -7.36
C LEU A 439 -17.99 -5.75 -8.06
N LEU A 440 -17.54 -5.98 -9.29
CA LEU A 440 -17.77 -7.24 -10.01
C LEU A 440 -17.08 -8.41 -9.28
N GLN A 441 -15.92 -8.16 -8.68
CA GLN A 441 -15.25 -9.16 -7.86
C GLN A 441 -16.04 -9.50 -6.59
N LEU A 442 -16.71 -8.52 -5.98
CA LEU A 442 -17.56 -8.73 -4.81
C LEU A 442 -18.75 -9.64 -5.14
N VAL A 443 -19.33 -9.50 -6.35
CA VAL A 443 -20.40 -10.39 -6.85
C VAL A 443 -19.96 -11.85 -6.93
N VAL A 444 -18.67 -12.12 -7.21
CA VAL A 444 -18.12 -13.48 -7.21
C VAL A 444 -17.74 -13.93 -5.80
N ARG A 445 -17.07 -13.07 -5.03
CA ARG A 445 -16.50 -13.42 -3.72
C ARG A 445 -17.56 -13.63 -2.64
N VAL A 446 -18.61 -12.81 -2.59
CA VAL A 446 -19.63 -12.91 -1.52
C VAL A 446 -20.36 -14.25 -1.55
N PRO A 447 -20.93 -14.72 -2.69
CA PRO A 447 -21.53 -16.05 -2.75
C PRO A 447 -20.53 -17.14 -2.36
N CYS A 448 -19.27 -17.00 -2.76
CA CYS A 448 -18.25 -17.99 -2.47
C CYS A 448 -17.83 -18.02 -1.00
N MET A 449 -17.81 -16.88 -0.32
CA MET A 449 -17.63 -16.82 1.13
C MET A 449 -18.80 -17.52 1.84
N VAL A 450 -20.03 -17.32 1.37
CA VAL A 450 -21.22 -18.02 1.88
C VAL A 450 -21.10 -19.54 1.66
N PHE A 451 -20.78 -20.00 0.45
CA PHE A 451 -20.60 -21.43 0.16
C PHE A 451 -19.41 -22.06 0.89
N SER A 452 -18.32 -21.33 1.09
CA SER A 452 -17.18 -21.80 1.88
C SER A 452 -17.54 -21.91 3.36
N GLY A 453 -18.37 -20.99 3.88
CA GLY A 453 -18.93 -21.08 5.24
C GLY A 453 -19.84 -22.30 5.41
N LEU A 454 -20.46 -22.79 4.33
CA LEU A 454 -21.23 -24.04 4.29
C LEU A 454 -20.38 -25.30 4.10
N GLY A 455 -19.04 -25.19 4.07
CA GLY A 455 -18.13 -26.33 4.00
C GLY A 455 -17.79 -26.84 2.59
N HIS A 456 -18.19 -26.13 1.53
CA HIS A 456 -17.87 -26.52 0.16
C HIS A 456 -16.51 -25.96 -0.31
N PRO A 457 -15.61 -26.79 -0.89
CA PRO A 457 -14.31 -26.33 -1.39
C PRO A 457 -14.44 -25.64 -2.76
N VAL A 458 -14.83 -24.36 -2.78
CA VAL A 458 -15.09 -23.60 -4.03
C VAL A 458 -13.83 -22.93 -4.60
N ARG A 459 -12.70 -22.93 -3.88
CA ARG A 459 -11.46 -22.18 -4.22
C ARG A 459 -10.95 -22.29 -5.68
N PRO A 460 -10.87 -23.48 -6.32
CA PRO A 460 -10.34 -23.54 -7.69
C PRO A 460 -11.27 -22.92 -8.73
N TYR A 461 -12.59 -23.07 -8.56
CA TYR A 461 -13.59 -22.50 -9.46
C TYR A 461 -13.63 -20.97 -9.37
N ILE A 462 -13.48 -20.42 -8.15
CA ILE A 462 -13.41 -18.96 -7.93
C ILE A 462 -12.32 -18.34 -8.76
N LYS A 463 -11.09 -18.88 -8.69
CA LYS A 463 -9.96 -18.34 -9.42
C LYS A 463 -10.20 -18.33 -10.93
N SER A 464 -10.84 -19.38 -11.48
CA SER A 464 -11.16 -19.43 -12.90
C SER A 464 -12.23 -18.41 -13.30
N VAL A 465 -13.29 -18.27 -12.51
CA VAL A 465 -14.37 -17.28 -12.75
C VAL A 465 -13.84 -15.86 -12.61
N GLU A 466 -13.06 -15.55 -11.57
CA GLU A 466 -12.42 -14.24 -11.39
C GLU A 466 -11.53 -13.89 -12.58
N ARG A 467 -10.70 -14.82 -13.07
CA ARG A 467 -9.86 -14.58 -14.26
C ARG A 467 -10.71 -14.31 -15.51
N ALA A 468 -11.76 -15.09 -15.74
CA ALA A 468 -12.64 -14.89 -16.90
C ALA A 468 -13.33 -13.52 -16.83
N LEU A 469 -13.89 -13.17 -15.67
CA LEU A 469 -14.53 -11.89 -15.43
C LEU A 469 -13.56 -10.72 -15.58
N TRP A 470 -12.33 -10.88 -15.06
CA TRP A 470 -11.27 -9.88 -15.19
C TRP A 470 -10.91 -9.65 -16.65
N ARG A 471 -10.76 -10.71 -17.46
CA ARG A 471 -10.41 -10.59 -18.88
C ARG A 471 -11.47 -9.84 -19.68
N VAL A 472 -12.75 -10.13 -19.43
CA VAL A 472 -13.89 -9.50 -20.13
C VAL A 472 -14.07 -8.04 -19.72
N SER A 473 -13.78 -7.69 -18.46
CA SER A 473 -13.94 -6.33 -17.94
C SER A 473 -12.64 -5.53 -18.03
N VAL A 474 -11.74 -5.74 -17.07
CA VAL A 474 -10.49 -5.00 -16.90
C VAL A 474 -9.51 -5.26 -18.04
N GLY A 475 -9.38 -6.51 -18.49
CA GLY A 475 -8.47 -6.88 -19.56
C GLY A 475 -8.77 -6.16 -20.86
N LEU A 476 -10.06 -6.04 -21.23
CA LEU A 476 -10.47 -5.34 -22.45
C LEU A 476 -10.07 -3.86 -22.37
N VAL A 477 -10.39 -3.18 -21.27
CA VAL A 477 -9.96 -1.78 -21.05
C VAL A 477 -8.44 -1.66 -21.05
N GLY A 478 -7.74 -2.59 -20.39
CA GLY A 478 -6.28 -2.70 -20.37
C GLY A 478 -5.67 -2.77 -21.75
N THR A 479 -6.21 -3.62 -22.65
CA THR A 479 -5.72 -3.72 -24.02
C THR A 479 -5.90 -2.44 -24.82
N VAL A 480 -7.03 -1.75 -24.66
CA VAL A 480 -7.27 -0.46 -25.33
C VAL A 480 -6.27 0.59 -24.85
N VAL A 481 -6.10 0.72 -23.54
CA VAL A 481 -5.15 1.66 -22.92
C VAL A 481 -3.70 1.33 -23.32
N SER A 482 -3.33 0.06 -23.30
CA SER A 482 -2.00 -0.42 -23.72
C SER A 482 -1.73 -0.11 -25.20
N GLY A 483 -2.74 -0.24 -26.06
CA GLY A 483 -2.67 0.14 -27.47
C GLY A 483 -2.35 1.63 -27.68
N PHE A 484 -3.00 2.52 -26.94
CA PHE A 484 -2.67 3.96 -26.95
C PHE A 484 -1.23 4.23 -26.52
N TRP A 485 -0.74 3.46 -25.54
CA TRP A 485 0.62 3.62 -25.02
C TRP A 485 1.68 3.17 -26.02
N LEU A 486 1.45 2.04 -26.71
CA LEU A 486 2.34 1.48 -27.72
C LEU A 486 2.44 2.37 -28.99
N TRP A 487 1.44 3.21 -29.26
CA TRP A 487 1.43 4.16 -30.38
C TRP A 487 2.29 5.42 -30.17
N GLY A 488 3.06 5.51 -29.09
CA GLY A 488 4.10 6.53 -28.94
C GLY A 488 3.71 7.78 -28.14
N LEU A 489 2.69 7.70 -27.27
CA LEU A 489 2.33 8.76 -26.33
C LEU A 489 3.18 8.78 -25.03
N ALA A 490 4.39 8.20 -25.03
CA ALA A 490 5.21 8.01 -23.83
C ALA A 490 6.66 8.45 -23.94
#